data_AF-A0A8T2NM93-F1
#
_entry.id   AF-A0A8T2NM93-F1
#
_cell.length_a   1.000
_cell.length_b   1.000
_cell.length_c   1.000
_cell.angle_alpha   90.00
_cell.angle_beta   90.00
_cell.angle_gamma   90.00
#
_symmetry.space_group_name_H-M   'P 1'
#
loop_
_entity.id
_entity.type
_entity.pdbx_description
1 polymer ?
#
loop_
_entity_poly.entity_id
_entity_poly.type
_entity_poly.pdbx_seq_one_letter_code
_entity_poly.pdbx_strand_id
1 'polypeptide(L)'
;MRNAENVDQHWEKERKRERFLSWAVPDIGCLPGPAYSLLPTEVLGGRVRKHCHRGTDETLRHRPLPPGPPPLPTLRERRKTPEHTQEEELSGASLCSKVDPEKDLVDWEKPLAWQVEYSFLVNKFMFPFFFALGMFLWSFIEYCIHRFLFHMRPPAHNYYLITLHFLLHGQHHKSPFDGSRLVFPPGLASPVIGGFYLLIGKIFPEGVGLSLFVGGLCGYVVYDMIHYYLHYGSPQKGSYMYGLKAYHVKHHFEHQRAGFGITTTFWDHPFNTLIPDETFEKSQ
;
A
#
# COMPACT_ATOMS: atom_id res chain seq x y z
N MET A 1 -10.83 -27.08 -29.54
CA MET A 1 -9.54 -27.39 -30.20
C MET A 1 -9.07 -26.29 -31.15
N ARG A 2 -9.94 -25.63 -31.96
CA ARG A 2 -9.53 -24.55 -32.88
C ARG A 2 -9.18 -23.19 -32.23
N ASN A 3 -9.75 -22.84 -31.08
CA ASN A 3 -9.48 -21.54 -30.43
C ASN A 3 -8.04 -21.41 -29.92
N ALA A 4 -7.44 -22.49 -29.42
CA ALA A 4 -6.05 -22.49 -28.94
C ALA A 4 -5.04 -22.38 -30.11
N GLU A 5 -5.35 -22.98 -31.25
CA GLU A 5 -4.51 -22.92 -32.45
C GLU A 5 -4.55 -21.53 -33.10
N ASN A 6 -5.71 -20.88 -33.13
CA ASN A 6 -5.82 -19.50 -33.61
C ASN A 6 -5.06 -18.52 -32.71
N VAL A 7 -5.11 -18.71 -31.38
CA VAL A 7 -4.34 -17.91 -30.43
C VAL A 7 -2.85 -18.15 -30.65
N ASP A 8 -2.37 -19.40 -30.69
CA ASP A 8 -0.95 -19.71 -30.93
C ASP A 8 -0.43 -19.20 -32.29
N GLN A 9 -1.24 -19.25 -33.36
CA GLN A 9 -0.86 -18.73 -34.68
C GLN A 9 -0.89 -17.20 -34.73
N HIS A 10 -1.85 -16.55 -34.08
CA HIS A 10 -1.87 -15.10 -33.91
C HIS A 10 -0.65 -14.65 -33.10
N TRP A 11 -0.30 -15.38 -32.04
CA TRP A 11 0.91 -15.18 -31.24
C TRP A 11 2.19 -15.27 -32.07
N GLU A 12 2.35 -16.32 -32.88
CA GLU A 12 3.54 -16.52 -33.71
C GLU A 12 3.66 -15.40 -34.78
N LYS A 13 2.52 -14.92 -35.28
CA LYS A 13 2.43 -13.87 -36.30
C LYS A 13 2.76 -12.48 -35.75
N GLU A 14 2.21 -12.11 -34.59
CA GLU A 14 2.52 -10.82 -33.95
C GLU A 14 3.96 -10.76 -33.44
N ARG A 15 4.47 -11.85 -32.84
CA ARG A 15 5.88 -11.95 -32.42
C ARG A 15 6.86 -11.79 -33.59
N LYS A 16 6.50 -12.25 -34.79
CA LYS A 16 7.27 -12.06 -36.03
C LYS A 16 7.13 -10.64 -36.59
N ARG A 17 5.95 -10.04 -36.50
CA ARG A 17 5.67 -8.67 -36.98
C ARG A 17 6.44 -7.63 -36.16
N GLU A 18 6.53 -7.79 -34.84
CA GLU A 18 7.31 -6.90 -33.97
C GLU A 18 8.82 -7.11 -34.10
N ARG A 19 9.28 -8.35 -34.29
CA ARG A 19 10.68 -8.62 -34.64
C ARG A 19 11.06 -8.00 -35.99
N PHE A 20 10.12 -7.77 -36.89
CA PHE A 20 10.36 -7.04 -38.14
C PHE A 20 10.39 -5.53 -37.93
N LEU A 21 9.51 -5.01 -37.05
CA LEU A 21 9.47 -3.58 -36.69
C LEU A 21 10.68 -3.14 -35.86
N SER A 22 11.24 -4.01 -35.01
CA SER A 22 12.48 -3.73 -34.26
C SER A 22 13.71 -3.59 -35.15
N TRP A 23 13.67 -4.12 -36.39
CA TRP A 23 14.71 -3.93 -37.41
C TRP A 23 14.42 -2.74 -38.34
N ALA A 24 13.18 -2.23 -38.36
CA ALA A 24 12.72 -1.17 -39.25
C ALA A 24 12.73 0.23 -38.60
N VAL A 25 13.09 0.33 -37.32
CA VAL A 25 13.38 1.61 -36.67
C VAL A 25 14.89 1.84 -36.80
N PRO A 26 15.35 2.84 -37.59
CA PRO A 26 16.75 3.22 -37.59
C PRO A 26 17.13 3.67 -36.18
N ASP A 27 18.28 3.22 -35.68
CA ASP A 27 18.90 3.75 -34.47
C ASP A 27 18.95 5.28 -34.56
N ILE A 28 18.08 5.97 -33.82
CA ILE A 28 18.22 7.39 -33.57
C ILE A 28 19.39 7.50 -32.60
N GLY A 29 20.57 7.63 -33.18
CA GLY A 29 21.84 7.74 -32.48
C GLY A 29 21.82 8.81 -31.41
N CYS A 30 22.55 8.53 -30.33
CA CYS A 30 22.92 9.49 -29.30
C CYS A 30 23.41 10.80 -29.95
N LEU A 31 22.66 11.88 -29.76
CA LEU A 31 23.17 13.22 -29.98
C LEU A 31 24.13 13.59 -28.83
N PRO A 32 25.36 14.06 -29.11
CA PRO A 32 26.28 14.51 -28.08
C PRO A 32 25.83 15.88 -27.55
N GLY A 33 25.59 15.98 -26.24
CA GLY A 33 25.40 17.26 -25.55
C GLY A 33 26.71 18.07 -25.48
N PRO A 34 26.64 19.41 -25.41
CA PRO A 34 27.81 20.25 -25.48
C PRO A 34 28.65 20.18 -24.19
N ALA A 35 29.97 20.16 -24.38
CA ALA A 35 30.98 20.19 -23.34
C ALA A 35 30.92 21.52 -22.56
N TYR A 36 30.79 21.42 -21.23
CA TYR A 36 31.12 22.52 -20.32
C TYR A 36 32.40 22.19 -19.56
N SER A 37 33.31 23.15 -19.65
CA SER A 37 34.69 23.16 -19.20
C SER A 37 34.85 22.89 -17.70
N LEU A 38 35.72 21.95 -17.35
CA LEU A 38 36.24 21.79 -16.00
C LEU A 38 37.47 22.69 -15.83
N LEU A 39 37.46 23.53 -14.79
CA LEU A 39 38.66 24.09 -14.16
C LEU A 39 38.76 23.60 -12.71
N PRO A 40 39.98 23.50 -12.15
CA PRO A 40 40.26 22.66 -11.00
C PRO A 40 40.17 23.43 -9.68
N THR A 41 39.72 22.75 -8.62
CA THR A 41 39.94 23.21 -7.24
C THR A 41 40.73 22.17 -6.46
N GLU A 42 41.81 22.67 -5.87
CA GLU A 42 42.88 21.96 -5.21
C GLU A 42 42.46 21.12 -4.00
N VAL A 43 43.26 20.07 -3.81
CA VAL A 43 43.29 19.19 -2.65
C VAL A 43 44.07 19.85 -1.52
N LEU A 44 43.46 20.03 -0.36
CA LEU A 44 44.19 20.19 0.90
C LEU A 44 43.55 19.31 1.98
N GLY A 45 44.25 18.23 2.31
CA GLY A 45 43.89 17.29 3.37
C GLY A 45 44.28 17.81 4.76
N GLY A 46 43.36 17.66 5.71
CA GLY A 46 43.57 17.93 7.13
C GLY A 46 43.08 16.76 7.99
N ARG A 47 44.03 15.99 8.52
CA ARG A 47 43.87 14.81 9.37
C ARG A 47 43.76 15.26 10.84
N VAL A 48 42.65 14.98 11.53
CA VAL A 48 42.53 15.22 12.98
C VAL A 48 42.91 13.97 13.77
N ARG A 49 43.92 14.10 14.63
CA ARG A 49 44.48 13.08 15.53
C ARG A 49 43.66 12.97 16.83
N LYS A 50 43.60 11.74 17.34
CA LYS A 50 43.24 11.34 18.71
C LYS A 50 44.38 11.63 19.71
N HIS A 51 44.02 11.65 21.01
CA HIS A 51 44.78 11.51 22.28
C HIS A 51 44.60 12.75 23.17
N CYS A 52 44.51 12.71 24.50
CA CYS A 52 44.37 11.70 25.57
C CYS A 52 44.44 12.53 26.88
N HIS A 53 43.70 12.20 27.95
CA HIS A 53 44.09 12.41 29.38
C HIS A 53 43.01 11.73 30.26
N ARG A 54 43.26 10.55 30.83
CA ARG A 54 44.02 10.18 32.06
C ARG A 54 43.16 10.31 33.33
N GLY A 55 42.79 9.17 33.92
CA GLY A 55 42.14 9.05 35.23
C GLY A 55 43.13 8.77 36.37
N THR A 56 42.59 8.71 37.60
CA THR A 56 43.08 8.32 38.96
C THR A 56 42.41 9.29 39.97
N ASP A 57 42.00 8.98 41.21
CA ASP A 57 41.90 7.81 42.08
C ASP A 57 40.95 8.18 43.26
N GLU A 58 40.61 7.22 44.11
CA GLU A 58 39.75 7.26 45.32
C GLU A 58 40.09 8.33 46.39
N THR A 59 39.09 8.78 47.18
CA THR A 59 38.93 8.50 48.65
C THR A 59 37.97 9.45 49.40
N LEU A 60 37.35 8.88 50.45
CA LEU A 60 36.39 9.42 51.43
C LEU A 60 36.69 10.83 51.99
N ARG A 61 35.62 11.59 52.31
CA ARG A 61 35.47 12.33 53.58
C ARG A 61 34.00 12.71 53.91
N HIS A 62 33.80 12.96 55.21
CA HIS A 62 32.57 12.92 56.02
C HIS A 62 31.47 14.00 55.79
N ARG A 63 30.24 13.63 56.21
CA ARG A 63 28.98 14.38 56.46
C ARG A 63 29.12 15.76 57.17
N PRO A 64 28.11 16.68 57.05
CA PRO A 64 26.94 16.73 57.96
C PRO A 64 25.55 17.01 57.31
N LEU A 65 24.48 16.51 57.95
CA LEU A 65 23.04 16.87 57.81
C LEU A 65 22.74 18.19 58.56
N PRO A 66 21.73 19.04 58.20
CA PRO A 66 20.31 18.90 58.63
C PRO A 66 19.30 19.72 57.74
N PRO A 67 18.06 20.13 58.15
CA PRO A 67 17.11 19.65 59.19
C PRO A 67 15.74 19.18 58.61
N GLY A 68 14.87 18.64 59.49
CA GLY A 68 13.57 18.02 59.16
C GLY A 68 12.39 18.98 58.91
N PRO A 69 11.21 18.43 58.54
CA PRO A 69 10.06 19.20 58.06
C PRO A 69 9.24 19.86 59.19
N PRO A 70 8.53 20.97 58.90
CA PRO A 70 7.66 21.65 59.87
C PRO A 70 6.33 20.90 60.13
N PRO A 71 5.67 21.16 61.27
CA PRO A 71 4.52 20.37 61.73
C PRO A 71 3.17 20.78 61.10
N LEU A 72 2.25 19.80 61.08
CA LEU A 72 0.83 19.91 60.70
C LEU A 72 0.04 20.87 61.61
N PRO A 73 -0.90 21.66 61.08
CA PRO A 73 -1.81 22.44 61.90
C PRO A 73 -2.98 21.59 62.41
N THR A 74 -3.28 21.76 63.69
CA THR A 74 -4.32 21.08 64.45
C THR A 74 -5.70 21.72 64.25
N LEU A 75 -6.72 20.85 64.30
CA LEU A 75 -8.13 21.20 64.40
C LEU A 75 -8.40 22.04 65.67
N ARG A 76 -8.91 23.26 65.51
CA ARG A 76 -9.74 23.90 66.52
C ARG A 76 -10.75 24.87 65.88
N GLU A 77 -11.93 24.31 65.66
CA GLU A 77 -13.26 24.90 65.81
C GLU A 77 -13.29 26.39 66.23
N ARG A 78 -14.05 27.23 65.49
CA ARG A 78 -15.34 27.77 66.00
C ARG A 78 -15.88 29.02 65.25
N ARG A 79 -17.13 28.87 64.78
CA ARG A 79 -18.27 29.83 64.68
C ARG A 79 -18.55 30.64 63.40
N LYS A 80 -19.73 30.29 62.86
CA LYS A 80 -20.94 31.10 62.55
C LYS A 80 -21.10 31.77 61.18
N THR A 81 -21.99 31.15 60.39
CA THR A 81 -22.91 31.70 59.36
C THR A 81 -23.85 32.78 59.93
N PRO A 82 -24.44 33.68 59.09
CA PRO A 82 -25.56 33.36 58.16
C PRO A 82 -25.37 33.94 56.73
N GLU A 83 -25.66 33.19 55.66
CA GLU A 83 -26.95 33.10 54.94
C GLU A 83 -27.44 34.46 54.34
N HIS A 84 -27.20 34.66 53.04
CA HIS A 84 -28.03 35.53 52.20
C HIS A 84 -28.16 34.94 50.78
N THR A 85 -29.42 34.77 50.43
CA THR A 85 -30.16 34.41 49.21
C THR A 85 -29.54 34.73 47.83
N GLN A 86 -29.60 33.68 46.98
CA GLN A 86 -29.80 33.59 45.52
C GLN A 86 -29.62 34.82 44.63
N GLU A 87 -28.80 34.65 43.58
CA GLU A 87 -29.18 34.98 42.20
C GLU A 87 -28.60 33.89 41.27
N GLU A 88 -29.49 33.14 40.63
CA GLU A 88 -29.20 32.32 39.45
C GLU A 88 -28.80 33.25 38.30
N GLU A 89 -27.54 33.19 37.86
CA GLU A 89 -27.19 33.57 36.50
C GLU A 89 -26.83 32.32 35.71
N LEU A 90 -27.73 32.03 34.78
CA LEU A 90 -27.73 30.99 33.76
C LEU A 90 -26.52 31.13 32.82
N SER A 91 -25.32 30.73 33.26
CA SER A 91 -24.18 30.55 32.35
C SER A 91 -24.19 29.14 31.78
N GLY A 92 -25.12 28.89 30.85
CA GLY A 92 -25.16 27.70 30.01
C GLY A 92 -24.07 27.71 28.93
N ALA A 93 -22.80 27.77 29.34
CA ALA A 93 -21.68 27.70 28.40
C ALA A 93 -20.58 26.79 28.92
N SER A 94 -20.33 25.72 28.14
CA SER A 94 -19.22 24.78 28.24
C SER A 94 -19.38 23.61 29.22
N LEU A 95 -20.43 22.80 28.99
CA LEU A 95 -20.45 21.40 29.45
C LEU A 95 -19.66 20.45 28.51
N CYS A 96 -18.71 20.98 27.74
CA CYS A 96 -17.71 20.18 27.05
C CYS A 96 -16.35 20.49 27.70
N SER A 97 -15.93 19.65 28.64
CA SER A 97 -14.56 19.68 29.13
C SER A 97 -13.61 19.46 27.95
N LYS A 98 -12.52 20.24 27.90
CA LYS A 98 -11.46 20.03 26.92
C LYS A 98 -10.85 18.65 27.18
N VAL A 99 -10.90 17.75 26.20
CA VAL A 99 -10.30 16.42 26.27
C VAL A 99 -8.81 16.58 26.57
N ASP A 100 -8.35 15.99 27.66
CA ASP A 100 -6.94 15.94 28.08
C ASP A 100 -6.38 14.57 27.65
N PRO A 101 -5.60 14.49 26.55
CA PRO A 101 -5.16 13.21 25.99
C PRO A 101 -4.29 12.37 26.93
N GLU A 102 -3.70 12.98 27.96
CA GLU A 102 -2.85 12.28 28.93
C GLU A 102 -3.63 11.72 30.13
N LYS A 103 -4.85 12.25 30.40
CA LYS A 103 -5.70 11.82 31.51
C LYS A 103 -6.95 11.07 31.08
N ASP A 104 -7.32 11.17 29.81
CA ASP A 104 -8.46 10.44 29.27
C ASP A 104 -8.06 8.99 29.03
N LEU A 105 -8.77 8.05 29.67
CA LEU A 105 -8.55 6.61 29.50
C LEU A 105 -8.96 6.12 28.09
N VAL A 106 -9.63 6.99 27.34
CA VAL A 106 -10.14 6.80 25.99
C VAL A 106 -9.05 7.20 25.01
N ASP A 107 -8.45 6.21 24.34
CA ASP A 107 -7.54 6.46 23.21
C ASP A 107 -8.34 6.96 21.99
N TRP A 108 -8.52 8.28 21.89
CA TRP A 108 -9.27 8.94 20.83
C TRP A 108 -8.71 8.74 19.41
N GLU A 109 -7.50 8.18 19.26
CA GLU A 109 -6.98 7.80 17.95
C GLU A 109 -7.56 6.48 17.42
N LYS A 110 -8.20 5.69 18.29
CA LYS A 110 -8.80 4.39 17.98
C LYS A 110 -10.33 4.45 18.04
N PRO A 111 -11.04 3.69 17.18
CA PRO A 111 -12.50 3.61 17.27
C PRO A 111 -12.93 3.11 18.66
N LEU A 112 -13.94 3.76 19.26
CA LEU A 112 -14.44 3.48 20.62
C LEU A 112 -14.78 1.99 20.85
N ALA A 113 -15.20 1.27 19.80
CA ALA A 113 -15.49 -0.16 19.85
C ALA A 113 -14.27 -1.04 20.21
N TRP A 114 -13.05 -0.55 20.02
CA TRP A 114 -11.80 -1.24 20.33
C TRP A 114 -11.19 -0.83 21.68
N GLN A 115 -11.76 0.17 22.34
CA GLN A 115 -11.31 0.63 23.66
C GLN A 115 -11.94 -0.17 24.81
N VAL A 116 -13.06 -0.83 24.55
CA VAL A 116 -13.53 -1.90 25.44
C VAL A 116 -12.51 -3.01 25.24
N GLU A 117 -11.58 -3.15 26.18
CA GLU A 117 -10.62 -4.27 26.26
C GLU A 117 -11.37 -5.60 26.42
N TYR A 118 -12.13 -6.01 25.40
CA TYR A 118 -12.13 -7.39 25.03
C TYR A 118 -10.78 -7.59 24.37
N SER A 119 -9.77 -7.87 25.19
CA SER A 119 -8.55 -8.50 24.75
C SER A 119 -8.96 -9.82 24.10
N PHE A 120 -9.38 -9.76 22.82
CA PHE A 120 -9.34 -10.91 21.96
C PHE A 120 -7.87 -11.29 21.98
N LEU A 121 -7.52 -12.27 22.81
CA LEU A 121 -6.27 -12.98 22.70
C LEU A 121 -6.32 -13.59 21.30
N VAL A 122 -5.80 -12.85 20.32
CA VAL A 122 -5.57 -13.34 18.98
C VAL A 122 -4.53 -14.43 19.18
N ASN A 123 -5.05 -15.64 19.33
CA ASN A 123 -4.20 -16.79 19.50
C ASN A 123 -3.29 -16.82 18.27
N LYS A 124 -1.99 -17.06 18.46
CA LYS A 124 -1.01 -17.20 17.37
C LYS A 124 -1.47 -18.15 16.25
N PHE A 125 -2.33 -19.11 16.59
CA PHE A 125 -2.94 -20.04 15.61
C PHE A 125 -3.96 -19.38 14.65
N MET A 126 -4.40 -18.15 14.92
CA MET A 126 -5.29 -17.38 14.04
C MET A 126 -4.53 -16.65 12.93
N PHE A 127 -3.20 -16.53 13.04
CA PHE A 127 -2.38 -15.87 12.02
C PHE A 127 -2.62 -16.44 10.61
N PRO A 128 -2.55 -17.77 10.36
CA PRO A 128 -2.77 -18.32 9.02
C PRO A 128 -4.14 -17.98 8.44
N PHE A 129 -5.17 -17.93 9.29
CA PHE A 129 -6.51 -17.55 8.88
C PHE A 129 -6.58 -16.09 8.42
N PHE A 130 -6.09 -15.15 9.23
CA PHE A 130 -6.09 -13.73 8.86
C PHE A 130 -5.13 -13.43 7.70
N PHE A 131 -4.01 -14.13 7.61
CA PHE A 131 -3.12 -14.06 6.46
C PHE A 131 -3.82 -14.52 5.17
N ALA A 132 -4.50 -15.67 5.19
CA ALA A 132 -5.26 -16.16 4.04
C ALA A 132 -6.43 -15.23 3.69
N LEU A 133 -7.11 -14.68 4.70
CA LEU A 133 -8.15 -13.66 4.49
C LEU A 133 -7.56 -12.40 3.85
N GLY A 134 -6.36 -11.96 4.25
CA GLY A 134 -5.63 -10.87 3.63
C GLY A 134 -5.35 -11.12 2.15
N MET A 135 -4.87 -12.32 1.79
CA MET A 135 -4.69 -12.71 0.37
C MET A 135 -6.02 -12.73 -0.40
N PHE A 136 -7.09 -13.22 0.20
CA PHE A 136 -8.42 -13.22 -0.42
C PHE A 136 -8.94 -11.80 -0.63
N LEU A 137 -8.81 -10.91 0.36
CA LEU A 137 -9.18 -9.50 0.23
C LEU A 137 -8.33 -8.80 -0.82
N TRP A 138 -7.05 -9.13 -0.95
CA TRP A 138 -6.23 -8.62 -2.04
C TRP A 138 -6.82 -8.98 -3.41
N SER A 139 -7.28 -10.21 -3.64
CA SER A 139 -7.90 -10.58 -4.94
C SER A 139 -9.12 -9.71 -5.29
N PHE A 140 -9.85 -9.23 -4.28
CA PHE A 140 -10.95 -8.29 -4.49
C PHE A 140 -10.44 -6.87 -4.78
N ILE A 141 -9.42 -6.42 -4.06
CA ILE A 141 -8.75 -5.13 -4.29
C ILE A 141 -8.14 -5.07 -5.69
N GLU A 142 -7.47 -6.14 -6.13
CA GLU A 142 -6.98 -6.33 -7.50
C GLU A 142 -8.09 -6.07 -8.51
N TYR A 143 -9.21 -6.76 -8.38
CA TYR A 143 -10.36 -6.58 -9.26
C TYR A 143 -10.84 -5.13 -9.29
N CYS A 144 -10.95 -4.48 -8.14
CA CYS A 144 -11.44 -3.11 -8.03
C CYS A 144 -10.46 -2.10 -8.64
N ILE A 145 -9.16 -2.24 -8.35
CA ILE A 145 -8.11 -1.38 -8.92
C ILE A 145 -8.07 -1.57 -10.44
N HIS A 146 -8.07 -2.80 -10.92
CA HIS A 146 -8.00 -3.08 -12.34
C HIS A 146 -9.22 -2.51 -13.08
N ARG A 147 -10.43 -2.72 -12.55
CA ARG A 147 -11.66 -2.24 -13.17
C ARG A 147 -11.86 -0.73 -13.09
N PHE A 148 -11.72 -0.14 -11.90
CA PHE A 148 -12.15 1.24 -11.65
C PHE A 148 -11.04 2.26 -11.75
N LEU A 149 -9.79 1.89 -11.44
CA LEU A 149 -8.65 2.79 -11.48
C LEU A 149 -7.84 2.63 -12.76
N PHE A 150 -7.45 1.40 -13.10
CA PHE A 150 -6.63 1.12 -14.28
C PHE A 150 -7.42 1.27 -15.59
N HIS A 151 -8.70 0.90 -15.61
CA HIS A 151 -9.62 1.11 -16.74
C HIS A 151 -10.55 2.32 -16.56
N MET A 152 -10.11 3.33 -15.80
CA MET A 152 -10.87 4.58 -15.67
C MET A 152 -11.02 5.30 -17.02
N ARG A 153 -12.12 6.06 -17.19
CA ARG A 153 -12.33 6.91 -18.37
C ARG A 153 -12.10 8.38 -18.01
N PRO A 154 -10.87 8.89 -18.16
CA PRO A 154 -10.60 10.28 -17.84
C PRO A 154 -11.33 11.21 -18.83
N PRO A 155 -11.85 12.37 -18.38
CA PRO A 155 -12.42 13.36 -19.28
C PRO A 155 -11.37 13.91 -20.25
N ALA A 156 -11.73 14.09 -21.52
CA ALA A 156 -10.79 14.53 -22.58
C ALA A 156 -10.12 15.89 -22.32
N HIS A 157 -10.70 16.72 -21.45
CA HIS A 157 -10.16 18.03 -21.08
C HIS A 157 -9.16 17.99 -19.92
N ASN A 158 -8.99 16.85 -19.24
CA ASN A 158 -8.12 16.75 -18.06
C ASN A 158 -6.82 16.01 -18.39
N TYR A 159 -5.79 16.78 -18.77
CA TYR A 159 -4.45 16.26 -19.10
C TYR A 159 -3.83 15.42 -17.97
N TYR A 160 -3.99 15.85 -16.71
CA TYR A 160 -3.39 15.15 -15.57
C TYR A 160 -4.01 13.76 -15.35
N LEU A 161 -5.33 13.64 -15.45
CA LEU A 161 -6.01 12.35 -15.31
C LEU A 161 -5.68 11.41 -16.48
N ILE A 162 -5.59 11.93 -17.70
CA ILE A 162 -5.16 11.14 -18.87
C ILE A 162 -3.73 10.62 -18.66
N THR A 163 -2.82 11.48 -18.20
CA THR A 163 -1.43 11.11 -17.89
C THR A 163 -1.36 10.06 -16.78
N LEU A 164 -2.12 10.25 -15.70
CA LEU A 164 -2.20 9.28 -14.60
C LEU A 164 -2.71 7.92 -15.10
N HIS A 165 -3.81 7.88 -15.86
CA HIS A 165 -4.32 6.65 -16.47
C HIS A 165 -3.26 5.96 -17.34
N PHE A 166 -2.55 6.73 -18.17
CA PHE A 166 -1.50 6.20 -19.03
C PHE A 166 -0.35 5.59 -18.23
N LEU A 167 0.10 6.26 -17.15
CA LEU A 167 1.16 5.77 -16.28
C LEU A 167 0.76 4.54 -15.46
N LEU A 168 -0.48 4.50 -14.97
CA LEU A 168 -0.94 3.38 -14.13
C LEU A 168 -1.17 2.10 -14.93
N HIS A 169 -1.77 2.19 -16.13
CA HIS A 169 -2.10 1.00 -16.91
C HIS A 169 -2.17 1.20 -18.42
N GLY A 170 -2.45 2.41 -18.91
CA GLY A 170 -2.59 2.66 -20.35
C GLY A 170 -1.33 2.33 -21.16
N GLN A 171 -0.14 2.54 -20.62
CA GLN A 171 1.13 2.15 -21.25
C GLN A 171 1.24 0.63 -21.46
N HIS A 172 0.73 -0.15 -20.50
CA HIS A 172 0.76 -1.61 -20.55
C HIS A 172 -0.18 -2.12 -21.65
N HIS A 173 -1.41 -1.62 -21.73
CA HIS A 173 -2.31 -1.94 -22.85
C HIS A 173 -1.80 -1.48 -24.21
N LYS A 174 -1.07 -0.37 -24.26
CA LYS A 174 -0.51 0.15 -25.51
C LYS A 174 0.66 -0.70 -26.01
N SER A 175 1.43 -1.28 -25.10
CA SER A 175 2.63 -2.06 -25.39
C SER A 175 2.74 -3.28 -24.46
N PRO A 176 1.85 -4.28 -24.61
CA PRO A 176 1.70 -5.39 -23.64
C PRO A 176 2.91 -6.33 -23.57
N PHE A 177 3.84 -6.24 -24.53
CA PHE A 177 5.06 -7.06 -24.58
C PHE A 177 6.33 -6.31 -24.18
N ASP A 178 6.22 -5.05 -23.73
CA ASP A 178 7.34 -4.33 -23.14
C ASP A 178 7.53 -4.68 -21.66
N GLY A 179 8.55 -5.49 -21.37
CA GLY A 179 8.77 -6.04 -20.02
C GLY A 179 9.16 -4.98 -19.00
N SER A 180 9.62 -3.81 -19.44
CA SER A 180 9.98 -2.70 -18.57
C SER A 180 8.78 -1.91 -18.05
N ARG A 181 7.58 -2.15 -18.61
CA ARG A 181 6.35 -1.37 -18.36
C ARG A 181 5.16 -2.20 -17.85
N LEU A 182 5.43 -3.43 -17.40
CA LEU A 182 4.39 -4.37 -16.99
C LEU A 182 4.11 -4.33 -15.49
N VAL A 183 5.16 -4.45 -14.66
CA VAL A 183 5.02 -4.49 -13.21
C VAL A 183 5.03 -3.08 -12.63
N PHE A 184 4.27 -2.86 -11.57
CA PHE A 184 4.21 -1.55 -10.95
C PHE A 184 5.53 -1.25 -10.22
N PRO A 185 6.21 -0.11 -10.47
CA PRO A 185 7.49 0.17 -9.84
C PRO A 185 7.37 0.21 -8.31
N PRO A 186 8.16 -0.58 -7.54
CA PRO A 186 8.03 -0.66 -6.08
C PRO A 186 8.15 0.70 -5.38
N GLY A 187 8.99 1.61 -5.91
CA GLY A 187 9.13 2.97 -5.40
C GLY A 187 7.81 3.76 -5.46
N LEU A 188 7.06 3.65 -6.56
CA LEU A 188 5.75 4.29 -6.71
C LEU A 188 4.63 3.54 -5.96
N ALA A 189 4.77 2.23 -5.76
CA ALA A 189 3.87 1.42 -4.94
C ALA A 189 3.99 1.79 -3.45
N SER A 190 5.19 2.14 -2.99
CA SER A 190 5.51 2.30 -1.57
C SER A 190 4.61 3.30 -0.82
N PRO A 191 4.23 4.49 -1.34
CA PRO A 191 3.35 5.39 -0.62
C PRO A 191 1.93 4.84 -0.51
N VAL A 192 1.46 4.12 -1.53
CA VAL A 192 0.14 3.47 -1.53
C VAL A 192 0.11 2.35 -0.50
N ILE A 193 1.13 1.48 -0.50
CA ILE A 193 1.28 0.39 0.46
C ILE A 193 1.39 0.94 1.90
N GLY A 194 2.19 2.00 2.10
CA GLY A 194 2.31 2.68 3.39
C GLY A 194 0.99 3.30 3.86
N GLY A 195 0.22 3.90 2.94
CA GLY A 195 -1.13 4.38 3.22
C GLY A 195 -2.08 3.25 3.68
N PHE A 196 -2.05 2.09 3.01
CA PHE A 196 -2.82 0.92 3.42
C PHE A 196 -2.39 0.38 4.80
N TYR A 197 -1.07 0.34 5.08
CA TYR A 197 -0.55 -0.06 6.39
C TYR A 197 -1.10 0.82 7.51
N LEU A 198 -1.02 2.15 7.35
CA LEU A 198 -1.54 3.11 8.31
C LEU A 198 -3.06 3.01 8.47
N LEU A 199 -3.80 2.80 7.37
CA LEU A 199 -5.25 2.64 7.40
C LEU A 199 -5.66 1.38 8.18
N ILE A 200 -5.01 0.25 7.91
CA ILE A 200 -5.29 -1.02 8.59
C ILE A 200 -4.97 -0.91 10.09
N GLY A 201 -3.86 -0.27 10.45
CA GLY A 201 -3.48 -0.05 11.85
C GLY A 201 -4.46 0.82 12.65
N LYS A 202 -5.25 1.68 11.98
CA LYS A 202 -6.32 2.48 12.61
C LYS A 202 -7.64 1.73 12.76
N ILE A 203 -7.91 0.77 11.87
CA ILE A 203 -9.20 0.07 11.82
C ILE A 203 -9.18 -1.19 12.68
N PHE A 204 -8.04 -1.90 12.75
CA PHE A 204 -7.94 -3.21 13.36
C PHE A 204 -6.92 -3.25 14.51
N PRO A 205 -7.11 -4.15 15.51
CA PRO A 205 -6.07 -4.44 16.50
C PRO A 205 -4.77 -4.89 15.85
N GLU A 206 -3.63 -4.53 16.43
CA GLU A 206 -2.29 -4.69 15.84
C GLU A 206 -2.05 -6.10 15.25
N GLY A 207 -2.30 -7.15 16.02
CA GLY A 207 -2.07 -8.53 15.56
C GLY A 207 -2.96 -8.95 14.36
N VAL A 208 -4.22 -8.53 14.34
CA VAL A 208 -5.14 -8.81 13.23
C VAL A 208 -4.77 -7.98 12.01
N GLY A 209 -4.59 -6.67 12.21
CA GLY A 209 -4.24 -5.72 11.16
C GLY A 209 -2.95 -6.10 10.45
N LEU A 210 -1.89 -6.41 11.21
CA LEU A 210 -0.61 -6.82 10.64
C LEU A 210 -0.72 -8.14 9.87
N SER A 211 -1.49 -9.11 10.38
CA SER A 211 -1.71 -10.40 9.70
C SER A 211 -2.43 -10.21 8.37
N LEU A 212 -3.49 -9.39 8.34
CA LEU A 212 -4.24 -9.04 7.12
C LEU A 212 -3.34 -8.29 6.14
N PHE A 213 -2.56 -7.33 6.61
CA PHE A 213 -1.65 -6.52 5.79
C PHE A 213 -0.57 -7.38 5.12
N VAL A 214 0.11 -8.25 5.88
CA VAL A 214 1.16 -9.13 5.33
C VAL A 214 0.56 -10.15 4.36
N GLY A 215 -0.64 -10.68 4.65
CA GLY A 215 -1.39 -11.50 3.71
C GLY A 215 -1.74 -10.77 2.42
N GLY A 216 -2.28 -9.56 2.52
CA GLY A 216 -2.60 -8.73 1.35
C GLY A 216 -1.37 -8.35 0.53
N LEU A 217 -0.25 -8.00 1.17
CA LEU A 217 1.01 -7.72 0.51
C LEU A 217 1.58 -8.95 -0.22
N CYS A 218 1.47 -10.13 0.39
CA CYS A 218 1.81 -11.38 -0.28
C CYS A 218 0.90 -11.62 -1.50
N GLY A 219 -0.40 -11.39 -1.37
CA GLY A 219 -1.35 -11.42 -2.48
C GLY A 219 -0.95 -10.49 -3.63
N TYR A 220 -0.53 -9.26 -3.33
CA TYR A 220 -0.02 -8.30 -4.32
C TYR A 220 1.20 -8.82 -5.08
N VAL A 221 2.20 -9.35 -4.37
CA VAL A 221 3.39 -9.92 -5.02
C VAL A 221 3.02 -11.11 -5.91
N VAL A 222 2.15 -11.99 -5.42
CA VAL A 222 1.64 -13.13 -6.20
C VAL A 222 0.89 -12.65 -7.45
N TYR A 223 0.08 -11.61 -7.33
CA TYR A 223 -0.59 -10.97 -8.46
C TYR A 223 0.40 -10.47 -9.52
N ASP A 224 1.42 -9.70 -9.14
CA ASP A 224 2.39 -9.15 -10.10
C ASP A 224 3.19 -10.28 -10.77
N MET A 225 3.56 -11.33 -10.01
CA MET A 225 4.24 -12.51 -10.56
C MET A 225 3.36 -13.27 -11.55
N ILE A 226 2.08 -13.50 -11.21
CA ILE A 226 1.13 -14.16 -12.12
C ILE A 226 0.96 -13.30 -13.37
N HIS A 227 0.71 -12.00 -13.22
CA HIS A 227 0.51 -11.08 -14.34
C HIS A 227 1.70 -11.11 -15.30
N TYR A 228 2.92 -11.00 -14.77
CA TYR A 228 4.14 -11.13 -15.56
C TYR A 228 4.23 -12.50 -16.26
N TYR A 229 3.91 -13.58 -15.56
CA TYR A 229 3.91 -14.93 -16.13
C TYR A 229 2.83 -15.13 -17.20
N LEU A 230 1.67 -14.49 -17.11
CA LEU A 230 0.65 -14.55 -18.16
C LEU A 230 1.15 -13.91 -19.46
N HIS A 231 1.92 -12.81 -19.38
CA HIS A 231 2.50 -12.19 -20.56
C HIS A 231 3.68 -12.99 -21.13
N TYR A 232 4.66 -13.37 -20.31
CA TYR A 232 5.94 -13.91 -20.78
C TYR A 232 6.11 -15.41 -20.63
N GLY A 233 5.35 -16.04 -19.75
CA GLY A 233 5.39 -17.48 -19.50
C GLY A 233 4.77 -18.31 -20.62
N SER A 234 5.11 -19.59 -20.63
CA SER A 234 4.50 -20.61 -21.51
C SER A 234 3.84 -21.68 -20.64
N PRO A 235 2.64 -21.42 -20.09
CA PRO A 235 1.92 -22.40 -19.29
C PRO A 235 1.53 -23.61 -20.14
N GLN A 236 1.52 -24.79 -19.52
CA GLN A 236 1.18 -26.02 -20.21
C GLN A 236 -0.26 -25.98 -20.73
N LYS A 237 -0.48 -26.40 -21.98
CA LYS A 237 -1.81 -26.46 -22.59
C LYS A 237 -2.76 -27.28 -21.71
N GLY A 238 -3.96 -26.75 -21.47
CA GLY A 238 -4.98 -27.37 -20.61
C GLY A 238 -4.80 -27.10 -19.12
N SER A 239 -3.72 -26.47 -18.68
CA SER A 239 -3.58 -26.02 -17.29
C SER A 239 -4.46 -24.81 -16.99
N TYR A 240 -4.77 -24.58 -15.71
CA TYR A 240 -5.49 -23.38 -15.26
C TYR A 240 -4.78 -22.08 -15.67
N MET A 241 -3.45 -22.03 -15.55
CA MET A 241 -2.64 -20.88 -15.95
C MET A 241 -2.68 -20.63 -17.47
N TYR A 242 -2.82 -21.68 -18.29
CA TYR A 242 -3.04 -21.51 -19.72
C TYR A 242 -4.40 -20.88 -20.01
N GLY A 243 -5.44 -21.29 -19.29
CA GLY A 243 -6.76 -20.67 -19.34
C GLY A 243 -6.72 -19.18 -18.95
N LEU A 244 -6.09 -18.86 -17.82
CA LEU A 244 -5.91 -17.48 -17.37
C LEU A 244 -5.11 -16.64 -18.37
N LYS A 245 -4.04 -17.21 -18.96
CA LYS A 245 -3.26 -16.52 -19.99
C LYS A 245 -4.14 -16.17 -21.20
N ALA A 246 -4.90 -17.14 -21.70
CA ALA A 246 -5.82 -16.89 -22.81
C ALA A 246 -6.88 -15.83 -22.44
N TYR A 247 -7.44 -15.91 -21.25
CA TYR A 247 -8.43 -14.96 -20.74
C TYR A 247 -7.88 -13.53 -20.65
N HIS A 248 -6.69 -13.36 -20.06
CA HIS A 248 -6.03 -12.05 -19.95
C HIS A 248 -5.62 -11.46 -21.31
N VAL A 249 -5.21 -12.31 -22.25
CA VAL A 249 -4.89 -11.86 -23.62
C VAL A 249 -6.14 -11.37 -24.34
N LYS A 250 -7.28 -12.06 -24.17
CA LYS A 250 -8.57 -11.56 -24.70
C LYS A 250 -8.95 -10.22 -24.06
N HIS A 251 -8.69 -10.02 -22.77
CA HIS A 251 -8.88 -8.73 -22.14
C HIS A 251 -8.08 -7.62 -22.85
N HIS A 252 -6.80 -7.88 -23.16
CA HIS A 252 -5.94 -6.92 -23.86
C HIS A 252 -6.44 -6.54 -25.26
N PHE A 253 -6.84 -7.53 -26.06
CA PHE A 253 -7.02 -7.36 -27.50
C PHE A 253 -8.48 -7.36 -27.99
N GLU A 254 -9.39 -8.03 -27.28
CA GLU A 254 -10.78 -8.25 -27.73
C GLU A 254 -11.78 -7.55 -26.80
N HIS A 255 -11.56 -7.63 -25.49
CA HIS A 255 -12.55 -7.29 -24.48
C HIS A 255 -11.98 -6.43 -23.34
N GLN A 256 -11.46 -5.24 -23.65
CA GLN A 256 -10.89 -4.32 -22.66
C GLN A 256 -11.87 -3.84 -21.57
N ARG A 257 -13.17 -4.15 -21.70
CA ARG A 257 -14.23 -3.78 -20.73
C ARG A 257 -14.73 -4.97 -19.90
N ALA A 258 -14.09 -6.14 -20.01
CA ALA A 258 -14.39 -7.37 -19.29
C ALA A 258 -13.08 -8.09 -18.95
N GLY A 259 -13.08 -9.05 -18.04
CA GLY A 259 -11.88 -9.80 -17.64
C GLY A 259 -10.92 -8.99 -16.79
N PHE A 260 -11.42 -8.42 -15.70
CA PHE A 260 -10.59 -7.63 -14.79
C PHE A 260 -9.84 -8.50 -13.77
N GLY A 261 -10.22 -9.77 -13.59
CA GLY A 261 -9.48 -10.71 -12.75
C GLY A 261 -8.21 -11.21 -13.44
N ILE A 262 -7.04 -10.98 -12.84
CA ILE A 262 -5.74 -11.45 -13.34
C ILE A 262 -5.33 -12.75 -12.64
N THR A 263 -5.43 -12.80 -11.31
CA THR A 263 -5.10 -14.00 -10.53
C THR A 263 -6.21 -15.06 -10.59
N THR A 264 -7.45 -14.61 -10.72
CA THR A 264 -8.64 -15.46 -10.78
C THR A 264 -9.81 -14.73 -11.45
N THR A 265 -10.66 -15.47 -12.15
CA THR A 265 -11.91 -14.94 -12.73
C THR A 265 -13.04 -14.84 -11.71
N PHE A 266 -12.82 -15.25 -10.45
CA PHE A 266 -13.85 -15.32 -9.40
C PHE A 266 -14.70 -14.06 -9.29
N TRP A 267 -14.07 -12.87 -9.25
CA TRP A 267 -14.77 -11.60 -9.12
C TRP A 267 -15.44 -11.12 -10.42
N ASP A 268 -15.04 -11.64 -11.58
CA ASP A 268 -15.74 -11.30 -12.83
C ASP A 268 -17.17 -11.88 -12.88
N HIS A 269 -17.43 -12.99 -12.18
CA HIS A 269 -18.75 -13.63 -12.13
C HIS A 269 -19.82 -12.79 -11.41
N PRO A 270 -19.69 -12.43 -10.11
CA PRO A 270 -20.73 -11.69 -9.39
C PRO A 270 -20.98 -10.29 -9.96
N PHE A 271 -20.00 -9.73 -10.67
CA PHE A 271 -20.08 -8.38 -11.23
C PHE A 271 -20.38 -8.34 -12.73
N ASN A 272 -20.64 -9.50 -13.35
CA ASN A 272 -20.98 -9.66 -14.76
C ASN A 272 -19.97 -8.99 -15.70
N THR A 273 -18.68 -9.22 -15.42
CA THR A 273 -17.56 -8.77 -16.26
C THR A 273 -16.77 -9.94 -16.83
N LEU A 274 -17.36 -11.13 -16.88
CA LEU A 274 -16.74 -12.31 -17.47
C LEU A 274 -16.60 -12.15 -18.99
N ILE A 275 -15.43 -12.51 -19.55
CA ILE A 275 -15.26 -12.57 -20.99
C ILE A 275 -16.05 -13.78 -21.53
N PRO A 276 -16.94 -13.60 -22.53
CA PRO A 276 -17.68 -14.71 -23.12
C PRO A 276 -16.73 -15.75 -23.71
N ASP A 277 -17.05 -17.02 -23.51
CA ASP A 277 -16.45 -18.08 -24.30
C ASP A 277 -17.02 -17.99 -25.73
N GLU A 278 -16.17 -17.61 -26.68
CA GLU A 278 -16.42 -17.71 -28.12
C GLU A 278 -16.75 -19.18 -28.47
N THR A 279 -18.02 -19.52 -28.32
CA THR A 279 -18.64 -20.67 -28.95
C THR A 279 -18.84 -20.27 -30.41
N PHE A 280 -17.82 -20.51 -31.23
CA PHE A 280 -18.06 -20.62 -32.66
C PHE A 280 -19.05 -21.78 -32.83
N GLU A 281 -20.34 -21.46 -32.91
CA GLU A 281 -21.30 -22.37 -33.51
C GLU A 281 -20.67 -22.81 -34.82
N LYS A 282 -20.46 -24.13 -34.95
CA LYS A 282 -20.07 -24.72 -36.22
C LYS A 282 -21.17 -24.33 -37.21
N SER A 283 -20.94 -23.31 -38.04
CA SER A 283 -21.76 -23.12 -39.23
C SER A 283 -21.59 -24.40 -40.04
N GLN A 284 -22.65 -25.20 -40.04
CA GLN A 284 -22.80 -26.42 -40.84
C GLN A 284 -22.80 -26.08 -42.33
#